data_AF-A0A522BU25-F1
#
_entry.id   AF-A0A522BU25-F1
#
_cell.length_a   1.000
_cell.length_b   1.000
_cell.length_c   1.000
_cell.angle_alpha   90.00
_cell.angle_beta   90.00
_cell.angle_gamma   90.00
#
_symmetry.space_group_name_H-M   'P 1'
#
loop_
_entity.id
_entity.type
_entity.pdbx_description
1 polymer ?
#
loop_
_entity_poly.entity_id
_entity_poly.type
_entity_poly.pdbx_seq_one_letter_code
_entity_poly.pdbx_strand_id
1 'polypeptide(L)'
;MARKRKPEEHENLERWLVSYADFITLLFAFFVVMYAISQVNEGKYKVLSDSLLQAFQNPSTAPPLPVQRVIVTDPKSQSAPKADAIMPRKSDAQAVMLKKETEKMKGIAKDIMKALERLVKAGKVRVTQSNRGIAVEINASVLFGSGQASLEGDSLKVLKAVAEVLVDVDNHIQVEGYSDNAPIQSVMFPSNWELS
;
A
#
# COMPACT_ATOMS: atom_id res chain seq x y z
N MET A 1 -16.50 -70.73 -28.24
CA MET A 1 -17.04 -69.74 -27.29
C MET A 1 -16.41 -68.38 -27.59
N ALA A 2 -17.14 -67.47 -28.23
CA ALA A 2 -16.64 -66.12 -28.51
C ALA A 2 -17.06 -65.19 -27.36
N ARG A 3 -16.08 -64.71 -26.58
CA ARG A 3 -16.31 -63.80 -25.45
C ARG A 3 -16.65 -62.42 -26.01
N LYS A 4 -17.91 -61.99 -25.89
CA LYS A 4 -18.34 -60.61 -26.20
C LYS A 4 -17.49 -59.62 -25.39
N ARG A 5 -16.86 -58.66 -26.07
CA ARG A 5 -16.17 -57.52 -25.43
C ARG A 5 -17.23 -56.60 -24.80
N LYS A 6 -16.99 -56.16 -23.57
CA LYS A 6 -17.79 -55.11 -22.91
C LYS A 6 -17.54 -53.77 -23.63
N PRO A 7 -18.55 -52.90 -23.77
CA PRO A 7 -18.33 -51.54 -24.25
C PRO A 7 -17.41 -50.80 -23.27
N GLU A 8 -16.45 -50.06 -23.79
CA GLU A 8 -15.60 -49.14 -23.01
C GLU A 8 -16.51 -48.01 -22.49
N GLU A 9 -16.61 -47.88 -21.17
CA GLU A 9 -17.27 -46.73 -20.56
C GLU A 9 -16.41 -45.49 -20.86
N HIS A 10 -17.00 -44.48 -21.49
CA HIS A 10 -16.35 -43.20 -21.71
C HIS A 10 -15.89 -42.64 -20.35
N GLU A 11 -14.57 -42.61 -20.13
CA GLU A 11 -13.99 -41.99 -18.95
C GLU A 11 -14.53 -40.56 -18.82
N ASN A 12 -15.06 -40.25 -17.64
CA ASN A 12 -15.71 -38.98 -17.32
C ASN A 12 -14.65 -37.87 -17.18
N LEU A 13 -14.06 -37.48 -18.31
CA LEU A 13 -13.07 -36.41 -18.48
C LEU A 13 -13.64 -35.02 -18.17
N GLU A 14 -14.83 -34.91 -17.57
CA GLU A 14 -15.48 -33.65 -17.22
C GLU A 14 -15.38 -33.33 -15.73
N ARG A 15 -14.97 -34.31 -14.89
CA ARG A 15 -14.88 -34.10 -13.43
C ARG A 15 -13.81 -33.10 -12.99
N TRP A 16 -12.67 -33.07 -13.66
CA TRP A 16 -11.61 -32.08 -13.39
C TRP A 16 -12.02 -30.67 -13.83
N LEU A 17 -12.86 -30.56 -14.86
CA LEU A 17 -13.36 -29.28 -15.35
C LEU A 17 -14.25 -28.59 -14.30
N VAL A 18 -14.96 -29.35 -13.46
CA VAL A 18 -15.81 -28.80 -12.39
C VAL A 18 -14.97 -28.09 -11.31
N SER A 19 -13.88 -28.69 -10.85
CA SER A 19 -12.98 -28.06 -9.87
C SER A 19 -12.23 -26.87 -10.47
N TYR A 20 -11.85 -26.94 -11.75
CA TYR A 20 -11.26 -25.82 -12.46
C TYR A 20 -12.25 -24.65 -12.61
N ALA A 21 -13.50 -24.95 -12.98
CA ALA A 21 -14.55 -23.95 -13.09
C ALA A 21 -14.82 -23.26 -11.74
N ASP A 22 -14.86 -24.02 -10.64
CA ASP A 22 -15.03 -23.48 -9.29
C ASP A 22 -13.85 -22.58 -8.87
N PHE A 23 -12.62 -22.94 -9.22
CA PHE A 23 -11.46 -22.09 -8.96
C PHE A 23 -11.53 -20.75 -9.74
N ILE A 24 -11.91 -20.79 -11.02
CA ILE A 24 -12.02 -19.58 -11.86
C ILE A 24 -13.14 -18.66 -11.37
N THR A 25 -14.28 -19.21 -10.92
CA THR A 25 -15.38 -18.39 -10.38
C THR A 25 -15.03 -17.77 -9.04
N LEU A 26 -14.32 -18.49 -8.15
CA LEU A 26 -13.81 -17.92 -6.90
C LEU A 26 -12.80 -16.79 -7.16
N LEU A 27 -11.90 -16.97 -8.12
CA LEU A 27 -10.95 -15.95 -8.51
C LEU A 27 -11.65 -14.70 -9.09
N PHE A 28 -12.64 -14.90 -9.96
CA PHE A 28 -13.46 -13.82 -10.50
C PHE A 28 -14.20 -13.05 -9.40
N ALA A 29 -14.87 -13.76 -8.49
CA ALA A 29 -15.56 -13.15 -7.37
C ALA A 29 -14.61 -12.33 -6.47
N PHE A 30 -13.43 -12.88 -6.17
CA PHE A 30 -12.40 -12.17 -5.41
C PHE A 30 -11.98 -10.85 -6.09
N PHE A 31 -11.70 -10.88 -7.40
CA PHE A 31 -11.32 -9.68 -8.14
C PHE A 31 -12.45 -8.66 -8.24
N VAL A 32 -13.72 -9.09 -8.41
CA VAL A 32 -14.88 -8.18 -8.43
C VAL A 32 -15.05 -7.48 -7.08
N VAL A 33 -14.92 -8.22 -5.97
CA VAL A 33 -14.99 -7.63 -4.62
C VAL A 33 -13.85 -6.64 -4.40
N MET A 34 -12.62 -7.02 -4.77
CA MET A 34 -11.45 -6.15 -4.65
C MET A 34 -11.58 -4.89 -5.54
N TYR A 35 -12.14 -5.02 -6.74
CA TYR A 35 -12.43 -3.90 -7.64
C TYR A 35 -13.52 -2.97 -7.09
N ALA A 36 -14.57 -3.53 -6.48
CA ALA A 36 -15.65 -2.75 -5.88
C ALA A 36 -15.16 -1.88 -4.71
N ILE A 37 -14.24 -2.40 -3.88
CA ILE A 37 -13.60 -1.61 -2.82
C ILE A 37 -12.69 -0.53 -3.41
N SER A 38 -12.04 -0.79 -4.55
CA SER A 38 -11.15 0.16 -5.20
C SER A 38 -11.87 1.35 -5.85
N GLN A 39 -13.16 1.24 -6.17
CA GLN A 39 -13.93 2.30 -6.82
C GLN A 39 -14.78 3.10 -5.83
N VAL A 40 -14.14 3.72 -4.84
CA VAL A 40 -14.78 4.83 -4.10
C VAL A 40 -14.68 6.08 -4.97
N ASN A 41 -15.76 6.34 -5.71
CA ASN A 41 -15.84 7.43 -6.67
C ASN A 41 -15.99 8.78 -5.95
N GLU A 42 -14.88 9.47 -5.68
CA GLU A 42 -14.82 10.79 -5.05
C GLU A 42 -15.69 11.84 -5.78
N GLY A 43 -15.85 11.69 -7.10
CA GLY A 43 -16.62 12.64 -7.91
C GLY A 43 -18.11 12.68 -7.57
N LYS A 44 -18.72 11.53 -7.24
CA LYS A 44 -20.16 11.46 -6.90
C LYS A 44 -20.47 12.12 -5.56
N TYR A 45 -19.57 11.98 -4.59
CA TYR A 45 -19.68 12.67 -3.30
C TYR A 45 -19.52 14.18 -3.44
N LYS A 46 -18.65 14.64 -4.35
CA LYS A 46 -18.46 16.06 -4.62
C LYS A 46 -19.72 16.70 -5.21
N VAL A 47 -20.35 16.06 -6.20
CA VAL A 47 -21.61 16.55 -6.81
C VAL A 47 -22.75 16.61 -5.81
N LEU A 48 -22.88 15.59 -4.94
CA LEU A 48 -23.87 15.60 -3.86
C LEU A 48 -23.58 16.69 -2.82
N SER A 49 -22.31 16.90 -2.48
CA SER A 49 -21.91 17.94 -1.52
C SER A 49 -22.12 19.35 -2.09
N ASP A 50 -21.83 19.55 -3.38
CA ASP A 50 -22.00 20.83 -4.07
C ASP A 50 -23.48 21.20 -4.16
N SER A 51 -24.35 20.25 -4.53
CA SER A 51 -25.81 20.49 -4.56
C SER A 51 -26.40 20.78 -3.18
N LEU A 52 -25.91 20.10 -2.14
CA LEU A 52 -26.36 20.31 -0.76
C LEU A 52 -25.86 21.65 -0.20
N LEU A 53 -24.61 22.01 -0.47
CA LEU A 53 -24.07 23.35 -0.13
C LEU A 53 -24.79 24.46 -0.88
N GLN A 54 -25.16 24.25 -2.14
CA GLN A 54 -25.92 25.21 -2.94
C GLN A 54 -27.36 25.40 -2.40
N ALA A 55 -28.00 24.34 -1.92
CA ALA A 55 -29.31 24.41 -1.27
C ALA A 55 -29.25 25.15 0.09
N PHE A 56 -28.17 24.98 0.85
CA PHE A 56 -27.97 25.65 2.13
C PHE A 56 -27.45 27.09 2.03
N GLN A 57 -26.73 27.44 0.96
CA GLN A 57 -26.21 28.81 0.75
C GLN A 57 -27.27 29.77 0.20
N ASN A 58 -28.37 29.27 -0.40
CA ASN A 58 -29.50 30.08 -0.81
C ASN A 58 -30.80 29.66 -0.10
N PRO A 59 -30.97 29.92 1.21
CA PRO A 59 -32.24 29.72 1.90
C PRO A 59 -33.31 30.78 1.54
N SER A 60 -33.03 31.70 0.60
CA SER A 60 -33.93 32.81 0.29
C SER A 60 -33.79 33.29 -1.15
N THR A 61 -34.21 32.46 -2.09
CA THR A 61 -35.10 32.94 -3.16
C THR A 61 -35.95 31.74 -3.60
N ALA A 62 -36.97 31.42 -2.82
CA ALA A 62 -38.15 30.78 -3.37
C ALA A 62 -39.04 31.93 -3.87
N PRO A 63 -39.12 32.22 -5.18
CA PRO A 63 -40.30 32.87 -5.69
C PRO A 63 -41.48 31.92 -5.46
N PRO A 64 -42.67 32.42 -5.08
CA PRO A 64 -43.85 31.57 -5.04
C PRO A 64 -44.04 30.97 -6.43
N LEU A 65 -44.16 29.64 -6.48
CA LEU A 65 -44.49 28.88 -7.69
C LEU A 65 -45.53 29.61 -8.54
N PRO A 66 -45.21 29.99 -9.79
CA PRO A 66 -46.19 30.02 -10.85
C PRO A 66 -46.01 28.72 -11.64
N VAL A 67 -46.98 27.84 -11.49
CA VAL A 67 -47.17 26.69 -12.37
C VAL A 67 -47.35 27.20 -13.80
N GLN A 68 -46.34 27.22 -14.67
CA GLN A 68 -46.58 27.28 -16.12
C GLN A 68 -45.35 26.97 -17.01
N ARG A 69 -45.54 25.94 -17.83
CA ARG A 69 -45.03 25.70 -19.21
C ARG A 69 -43.55 25.38 -19.46
N VAL A 70 -43.36 24.11 -19.80
CA VAL A 70 -42.43 23.58 -20.80
C VAL A 70 -42.33 24.52 -22.01
N ILE A 71 -41.12 25.04 -22.29
CA ILE A 71 -40.72 25.50 -23.63
C ILE A 71 -39.30 24.99 -23.90
N VAL A 72 -39.20 24.15 -24.91
CA VAL A 72 -37.98 23.72 -25.60
C VAL A 72 -37.59 24.84 -26.57
N THR A 73 -36.34 25.34 -26.55
CA THR A 73 -35.59 25.78 -27.74
C THR A 73 -34.13 26.21 -27.46
N ASP A 74 -33.24 25.59 -28.23
CA ASP A 74 -31.94 25.97 -28.82
C ASP A 74 -30.66 26.41 -28.05
N PRO A 75 -29.47 25.95 -28.52
CA PRO A 75 -28.18 26.21 -27.90
C PRO A 75 -27.37 27.28 -28.68
N LYS A 76 -26.89 28.34 -28.00
CA LYS A 76 -25.60 28.96 -28.36
C LYS A 76 -25.08 29.99 -27.36
N SER A 77 -23.77 29.85 -27.15
CA SER A 77 -22.78 30.90 -26.91
C SER A 77 -22.55 31.44 -25.50
N GLN A 78 -21.30 31.20 -25.09
CA GLN A 78 -20.38 32.14 -24.46
C GLN A 78 -20.71 32.47 -23.00
N SER A 79 -19.88 32.06 -22.06
CA SER A 79 -18.53 32.58 -21.89
C SER A 79 -17.91 31.80 -20.74
N ALA A 80 -16.61 31.52 -20.81
CA ALA A 80 -15.86 31.06 -19.64
C ALA A 80 -15.42 32.27 -18.83
N PRO A 81 -15.89 32.47 -17.59
CA PRO A 81 -15.10 33.17 -16.59
C PRO A 81 -14.18 32.14 -15.93
N LYS A 82 -12.87 32.39 -16.01
CA LYS A 82 -11.88 31.84 -15.08
C LYS A 82 -12.41 32.03 -13.66
N ALA A 83 -12.84 30.95 -13.03
CA ALA A 83 -13.07 30.92 -11.60
C ALA A 83 -11.81 30.31 -10.97
N ASP A 84 -11.00 31.19 -10.38
CA ASP A 84 -9.97 30.80 -9.42
C ASP A 84 -10.59 29.80 -8.44
N ALA A 85 -10.11 28.56 -8.50
CA ALA A 85 -10.61 27.46 -7.69
C ALA A 85 -10.15 27.66 -6.24
N ILE A 86 -10.88 28.50 -5.51
CA ILE A 86 -10.85 28.52 -4.05
C ILE A 86 -11.77 27.39 -3.59
N MET A 87 -11.22 26.18 -3.52
CA MET A 87 -11.87 25.01 -2.94
C MET A 87 -11.90 25.13 -1.41
N PRO A 88 -13.00 24.79 -0.71
CA PRO A 88 -13.03 24.78 0.75
C PRO A 88 -12.43 23.47 1.33
N ARG A 89 -11.12 23.51 1.62
CA ARG A 89 -10.45 23.25 2.91
C ARG A 89 -10.61 21.96 3.74
N LYS A 90 -11.36 20.93 3.35
CA LYS A 90 -11.31 19.63 4.08
C LYS A 90 -10.19 18.68 3.60
N SER A 91 -9.82 18.75 2.31
CA SER A 91 -8.66 18.05 1.75
C SER A 91 -7.33 18.61 2.24
N ASP A 92 -7.31 19.90 2.58
CA ASP A 92 -6.08 20.60 2.92
C ASP A 92 -5.55 20.16 4.28
N ALA A 93 -6.41 19.89 5.26
CA ALA A 93 -5.98 19.45 6.58
C ALA A 93 -5.30 18.06 6.52
N GLN A 94 -5.89 17.09 5.81
CA GLN A 94 -5.28 15.77 5.62
C GLN A 94 -4.02 15.86 4.76
N ALA A 95 -4.05 16.60 3.65
CA ALA A 95 -2.87 16.78 2.80
C ALA A 95 -1.72 17.49 3.53
N VAL A 96 -2.02 18.43 4.43
CA VAL A 96 -1.02 19.13 5.26
C VAL A 96 -0.44 18.18 6.32
N MET A 97 -1.26 17.34 6.95
CA MET A 97 -0.77 16.34 7.92
C MET A 97 0.11 15.28 7.25
N LEU A 98 -0.33 14.72 6.11
CA LEU A 98 0.45 13.79 5.29
C LEU A 98 1.78 14.42 4.85
N LYS A 99 1.77 15.66 4.36
CA LYS A 99 3.00 16.38 4.00
C LYS A 99 3.93 16.55 5.21
N LYS A 100 3.41 16.95 6.36
CA LYS A 100 4.19 17.11 7.59
C LYS A 100 4.84 15.80 8.03
N GLU A 101 4.12 14.69 7.91
CA GLU A 101 4.63 13.36 8.21
C GLU A 101 5.71 12.92 7.20
N THR A 102 5.51 13.15 5.90
CA THR A 102 6.53 12.86 4.89
C THR A 102 7.81 13.68 5.08
N GLU A 103 7.69 14.95 5.47
CA GLU A 103 8.84 15.81 5.78
C GLU A 103 9.55 15.37 7.06
N LYS A 104 8.81 14.99 8.12
CA LYS A 104 9.39 14.37 9.34
C LYS A 104 10.16 13.11 8.96
N MET A 105 9.56 12.23 8.18
CA MET A 105 10.16 10.97 7.74
C MET A 105 11.40 11.19 6.87
N LYS A 106 11.39 12.22 6.01
CA LYS A 106 12.54 12.61 5.20
C LYS A 106 13.69 13.16 6.05
N GLY A 107 13.38 13.92 7.10
CA GLY A 107 14.35 14.38 8.09
C GLY A 107 15.04 13.20 8.78
N ILE A 108 14.25 12.27 9.33
CA ILE A 108 14.76 11.07 10.00
C ILE A 108 15.64 10.24 9.03
N ALA A 109 15.17 10.02 7.80
CA ALA A 109 15.94 9.26 6.80
C ALA A 109 17.30 9.92 6.51
N LYS A 110 17.35 11.26 6.46
CA LYS A 110 18.57 12.03 6.26
C LYS A 110 19.52 11.93 7.47
N ASP A 111 18.98 11.96 8.68
CA ASP A 111 19.77 11.84 9.91
C ASP A 111 20.36 10.44 10.05
N ILE A 112 19.58 9.40 9.73
CA ILE A 112 20.07 8.01 9.67
C ILE A 112 21.17 7.88 8.60
N MET A 113 20.93 8.42 7.40
CA MET A 113 21.91 8.38 6.32
C MET A 113 23.22 9.09 6.70
N LYS A 114 23.14 10.19 7.46
CA LYS A 114 24.30 10.93 7.95
C LYS A 114 25.03 10.18 9.06
N ALA A 115 24.31 9.62 10.02
CA ALA A 115 24.93 8.83 11.10
C ALA A 115 25.64 7.58 10.57
N LEU A 116 25.07 6.95 9.54
CA LEU A 116 25.60 5.73 8.92
C LEU A 116 26.41 6.01 7.65
N GLU A 117 26.78 7.27 7.36
CA GLU A 117 27.38 7.68 6.09
C GLU A 117 28.60 6.84 5.70
N ARG A 118 29.47 6.52 6.67
CA ARG A 118 30.65 5.69 6.44
C ARG A 118 30.29 4.27 6.01
N LEU A 119 29.26 3.69 6.61
CA LEU A 119 28.81 2.33 6.33
C LEU A 119 28.03 2.26 5.01
N VAL A 120 27.24 3.29 4.71
CA VAL A 120 26.57 3.45 3.41
C VAL A 120 27.60 3.57 2.29
N LYS A 121 28.63 4.41 2.46
CA LYS A 121 29.74 4.54 1.50
C LYS A 121 30.52 3.23 1.31
N ALA A 122 30.64 2.43 2.36
CA ALA A 122 31.25 1.11 2.30
C ALA A 122 30.34 0.02 1.70
N GLY A 123 29.10 0.33 1.30
CA GLY A 123 28.14 -0.63 0.77
C GLY A 123 27.60 -1.62 1.82
N LYS A 124 27.84 -1.35 3.10
CA LYS A 124 27.48 -2.22 4.24
C LYS A 124 26.05 -2.00 4.75
N VAL A 125 25.51 -0.81 4.50
CA VAL A 125 24.17 -0.39 4.90
C VAL A 125 23.47 0.28 3.73
N ARG A 126 22.18 0.00 3.57
CA ARG A 126 21.31 0.66 2.60
C ARG A 126 20.12 1.25 3.34
N VAL A 127 19.82 2.52 3.08
CA VAL A 127 18.66 3.22 3.65
C VAL A 127 17.73 3.58 2.51
N THR A 128 16.47 3.15 2.58
CA THR A 128 15.45 3.49 1.59
C THR A 128 14.25 4.14 2.27
N GLN A 129 13.65 5.11 1.59
CA GLN A 129 12.44 5.80 2.03
C GLN A 129 11.29 5.43 1.10
N SER A 130 10.16 5.04 1.68
CA SER A 130 8.93 4.72 0.95
C SER A 130 7.72 5.38 1.61
N ASN A 131 6.55 5.28 0.96
CA ASN A 131 5.29 5.75 1.53
C ASN A 131 4.87 4.98 2.80
N ARG A 132 5.48 3.80 3.05
CA ARG A 132 5.24 2.98 4.24
C ARG A 132 6.18 3.31 5.41
N GLY A 133 7.26 4.05 5.16
CA GLY A 133 8.27 4.37 6.17
C GLY A 133 9.70 4.28 5.65
N ILE A 134 10.65 4.16 6.58
CA ILE A 134 12.08 4.06 6.30
C ILE A 134 12.51 2.61 6.53
N ALA A 135 13.18 2.02 5.55
CA ALA A 135 13.82 0.71 5.69
C ALA A 135 15.34 0.89 5.75
N VAL A 136 15.95 0.31 6.79
CA VAL A 136 17.39 0.28 7.00
C VAL A 136 17.85 -1.16 6.88
N GLU A 137 18.54 -1.47 5.79
CA GLU A 137 19.07 -2.79 5.51
C GLU A 137 20.55 -2.81 5.86
N ILE A 138 20.95 -3.72 6.74
CA ILE A 138 22.34 -3.88 7.18
C ILE A 138 22.82 -5.24 6.71
N ASN A 139 23.98 -5.29 6.06
CA ASN A 139 24.55 -6.55 5.61
C ASN A 139 24.93 -7.43 6.81
N ALA A 140 24.52 -8.70 6.79
CA ALA A 140 24.73 -9.65 7.88
C ALA A 140 26.21 -9.82 8.25
N SER A 141 27.14 -9.78 7.28
CA SER A 141 28.60 -9.91 7.54
C SER A 141 29.21 -8.78 8.38
N VAL A 142 28.45 -7.71 8.60
CA VAL A 142 28.83 -6.57 9.45
C VAL A 142 28.33 -6.78 10.88
N LEU A 143 27.30 -7.61 11.04
CA LEU A 143 26.61 -7.85 12.29
C LEU A 143 27.00 -9.18 12.93
N PHE A 144 27.26 -10.20 12.12
CA PHE A 144 27.38 -11.58 12.53
C PHE A 144 28.52 -12.29 11.80
N GLY A 145 29.16 -13.23 12.49
CA GLY A 145 29.97 -14.25 11.83
C GLY A 145 29.10 -15.18 10.98
N SER A 146 29.72 -15.88 10.02
CA SER A 146 29.00 -16.83 9.17
C SER A 146 28.31 -17.92 10.00
N GLY A 147 26.99 -18.08 9.83
CA GLY A 147 26.17 -19.08 10.54
C GLY A 147 25.98 -18.81 12.03
N GLN A 148 26.22 -17.58 12.50
CA GLN A 148 26.07 -17.20 13.90
C GLN A 148 24.97 -16.14 14.05
N ALA A 149 24.29 -16.15 15.21
CA ALA A 149 23.36 -15.09 15.62
C ALA A 149 23.94 -14.16 16.69
N SER A 150 25.16 -14.44 17.18
CA SER A 150 25.84 -13.58 18.13
C SER A 150 26.45 -12.36 17.42
N LEU A 151 26.12 -11.17 17.92
CA LEU A 151 26.69 -9.93 17.40
C LEU A 151 28.19 -9.87 17.62
N GLU A 152 28.94 -9.44 16.60
CA GLU A 152 30.36 -9.14 16.76
C GLU A 152 30.58 -7.81 17.52
N GLY A 153 31.77 -7.65 18.11
CA GLY A 153 32.05 -6.49 18.97
C GLY A 153 31.93 -5.14 18.25
N ASP A 154 32.31 -5.07 16.98
CA ASP A 154 32.18 -3.85 16.18
C ASP A 154 30.75 -3.61 15.68
N SER A 155 29.92 -4.66 15.62
CA SER A 155 28.50 -4.59 15.23
C SER A 155 27.68 -3.81 16.24
N LEU A 156 28.01 -3.91 17.53
CA LEU A 156 27.35 -3.12 18.58
C LEU A 156 27.53 -1.62 18.38
N LYS A 157 28.69 -1.18 17.86
CA LYS A 157 28.92 0.25 17.57
C LYS A 157 28.01 0.73 16.43
N VAL A 158 27.80 -0.11 15.42
CA VAL A 158 26.89 0.17 14.30
C VAL A 158 25.45 0.28 14.78
N LEU A 159 24.97 -0.73 15.50
CA LEU A 159 23.59 -0.75 16.01
C LEU A 159 23.33 0.39 17.00
N LYS A 160 24.32 0.74 17.84
CA LYS A 160 24.23 1.89 18.74
C LYS A 160 24.10 3.22 18.00
N ALA A 161 24.84 3.41 16.90
CA ALA A 161 24.70 4.61 16.07
C ALA A 161 23.31 4.71 15.43
N VAL A 162 22.70 3.58 15.04
CA VAL A 162 21.29 3.55 14.58
C VAL A 162 20.35 3.91 15.73
N ALA A 163 20.53 3.27 16.90
CA ALA A 163 19.68 3.50 18.06
C ALA A 163 19.70 4.96 18.52
N GLU A 164 20.87 5.61 18.55
CA GLU A 164 21.00 7.03 18.92
C GLU A 164 20.17 7.96 18.01
N VAL A 165 20.03 7.65 16.72
CA VAL A 165 19.17 8.42 15.80
C VAL A 165 17.69 8.10 15.99
N LEU A 166 17.36 6.87 16.37
CA LEU A 166 15.98 6.41 16.54
C LEU A 166 15.38 6.74 17.92
N VAL A 167 16.18 7.14 18.91
CA VAL A 167 15.72 7.48 20.28
C VAL A 167 14.64 8.56 20.28
N ASP A 168 14.77 9.56 19.40
CA ASP A 168 13.84 10.70 19.34
C ASP A 168 12.64 10.46 18.39
N VAL A 169 12.45 9.23 17.92
CA VAL A 169 11.43 8.88 16.92
C VAL A 169 10.27 8.13 17.58
N ASP A 170 9.07 8.72 17.55
CA ASP A 170 7.84 8.14 18.13
C ASP A 170 7.21 7.00 17.29
N ASN A 171 7.90 6.54 16.24
CA ASN A 171 7.37 5.57 15.28
C ASN A 171 7.62 4.13 15.75
N HIS A 172 6.77 3.19 15.33
CA HIS A 172 6.97 1.77 15.61
C HIS A 172 8.23 1.26 14.88
N ILE A 173 9.10 0.56 15.61
CA ILE A 173 10.33 -0.04 15.07
C ILE A 173 10.11 -1.54 14.95
N GLN A 174 10.29 -2.05 13.73
CA GLN A 174 10.25 -3.48 13.45
C GLN A 174 11.65 -3.94 13.04
N VAL A 175 12.10 -5.06 13.61
CA VAL A 175 13.38 -5.69 13.29
C VAL A 175 13.08 -7.04 12.66
N GLU A 176 13.59 -7.25 11.45
CA GLU A 176 13.45 -8.50 10.69
C GLU A 176 14.83 -9.01 10.32
N GLY A 177 15.07 -10.31 10.53
CA GLY A 177 16.26 -11.00 10.04
C GLY A 177 15.95 -11.81 8.79
N TYR A 178 16.97 -11.95 7.95
CA TYR A 178 16.89 -12.70 6.70
C TYR A 178 18.09 -13.64 6.61
N SER A 179 17.83 -14.89 6.25
CA SER A 179 18.86 -15.86 5.85
C SER A 179 18.94 -15.93 4.33
N ASP A 180 20.00 -16.55 3.83
CA ASP A 180 20.01 -17.02 2.45
C ASP A 180 19.14 -18.28 2.28
N ASN A 181 19.11 -18.83 1.07
CA ASN A 181 18.42 -20.06 0.74
C ASN A 181 19.30 -21.31 0.89
N ALA A 182 20.54 -21.17 1.38
CA ALA A 182 21.38 -22.32 1.66
C ALA A 182 20.83 -23.00 2.93
N PRO A 183 20.49 -24.31 2.87
CA PRO A 183 19.94 -24.99 4.04
C PRO A 183 21.03 -25.14 5.10
N ILE A 184 20.75 -24.64 6.30
CA ILE A 184 21.58 -24.90 7.48
C ILE A 184 20.95 -25.99 8.34
N GLN A 185 21.81 -26.82 8.94
CA GLN A 185 21.43 -27.74 10.00
C GLN A 185 22.57 -27.78 11.01
N SER A 186 22.43 -27.03 12.10
CA SER A 186 23.40 -27.01 13.19
C SER A 186 22.70 -27.37 14.50
N VAL A 187 23.49 -27.76 15.50
CA VAL A 187 22.95 -28.07 16.84
C VAL A 187 22.26 -26.84 17.45
N MET A 188 22.73 -25.63 17.12
CA MET A 188 22.19 -24.37 17.64
C MET A 188 21.01 -23.84 16.81
N PHE A 189 21.05 -24.02 15.50
CA PHE A 189 20.03 -23.57 14.54
C PHE A 189 19.62 -24.74 13.64
N PRO A 190 18.49 -25.41 13.94
CA PRO A 190 17.98 -26.54 13.16
C PRO A 190 17.53 -26.16 11.75
N SER A 191 17.12 -24.90 11.52
CA SER A 191 16.76 -24.37 10.22
C SER A 191 17.06 -22.86 10.10
N ASN A 192 16.88 -22.33 8.90
CA ASN A 192 17.03 -20.91 8.59
C ASN A 192 16.05 -20.01 9.35
N TRP A 193 14.88 -20.53 9.74
CA TRP A 193 13.88 -19.79 10.53
C TRP A 193 14.36 -19.51 11.96
N GLU A 194 15.14 -20.40 12.55
CA GLU A 194 15.70 -20.16 13.88
C GLU A 194 16.96 -19.28 13.85
N LEU A 195 17.60 -19.15 12.68
CA LEU A 195 18.74 -18.26 12.49
C LEU A 195 18.32 -16.81 12.19
N SER A 196 17.17 -16.63 11.52
CA SER A 196 16.63 -15.32 11.12
C SER A 196 16.00 -14.54 12.28
#